data_AF-A0A5C4SPC1-F1
#
_entry.id   AF-A0A5C4SPC1-F1
#
_cell.length_a   1.000
_cell.length_b   1.000
_cell.length_c   1.000
_cell.angle_alpha   90.00
_cell.angle_beta   90.00
_cell.angle_gamma   90.00
#
_symmetry.space_group_name_H-M   'P 1'
#
loop_
_entity.id
_entity.type
_entity.pdbx_description
1 polymer ?
#
loop_
_entity_poly.entity_id
_entity_poly.type
_entity_poly.pdbx_seq_one_letter_code
_entity_poly.pdbx_strand_id
1 'polypeptide(L)'
;MRNFFSILSVIIFLTAFSGTLFAQDIKAKVLKSMERESEEMVEILELDESKKDELIEAKKEKFLKKHAIKKDYTSGSADYKSAMKELNKSFIKKLKEICTSEKYNQWIKYTKSKHSK
;
A
#
# COMPACT_ATOMS: atom_id res chain seq x y z
N MET A 1 32.49 35.79 11.76
CA MET A 1 31.13 35.31 12.10
C MET A 1 30.43 34.98 10.80
N ARG A 2 30.40 33.69 10.47
CA ARG A 2 30.11 33.16 9.14
C ARG A 2 28.87 32.29 9.26
N ASN A 3 27.80 32.71 8.58
CA ASN A 3 26.69 31.92 8.04
C ASN A 3 26.40 30.57 8.73
N PHE A 4 25.50 30.55 9.72
CA PHE A 4 24.91 29.30 10.22
C PHE A 4 23.37 29.31 10.30
N PHE A 5 22.70 30.43 10.00
CA PHE A 5 21.25 30.55 10.16
C PHE A 5 20.41 30.27 8.90
N SER A 6 21.01 29.82 7.79
CA SER A 6 20.28 29.68 6.51
C SER A 6 20.06 28.25 6.02
N ILE A 7 20.29 27.22 6.84
CA ILE A 7 20.09 25.81 6.44
C ILE A 7 19.03 25.09 7.32
N LEU A 8 18.41 25.80 8.27
CA LEU A 8 17.45 25.19 9.20
C LEU A 8 15.96 25.47 8.88
N SER A 9 15.63 25.91 7.66
CA SER A 9 14.24 26.22 7.24
C SER A 9 13.66 25.28 6.17
N VAL A 10 14.26 24.11 5.92
CA VAL A 10 13.78 23.17 4.89
C VAL A 10 13.28 21.83 5.46
N ILE A 11 13.27 21.67 6.79
CA ILE A 11 12.87 20.40 7.44
C ILE A 11 11.64 20.60 8.34
N ILE A 12 10.62 21.30 7.85
CA ILE A 12 9.29 21.31 8.50
C ILE A 12 8.21 21.37 7.41
N PHE A 13 8.07 20.29 6.63
CA PHE A 13 6.89 20.10 5.79
C PHE A 13 6.51 18.62 5.60
N LEU A 14 6.71 17.78 6.62
CA LEU A 14 6.33 16.37 6.49
C LEU A 14 5.89 15.69 7.80
N THR A 15 5.26 16.42 8.71
CA THR A 15 4.73 15.85 9.96
C THR A 15 3.33 16.37 10.33
N ALA A 16 2.43 16.46 9.34
CA ALA A 16 1.02 16.72 9.60
C ALA A 16 0.08 15.99 8.62
N PHE A 17 0.45 14.79 8.19
CA PHE A 17 -0.52 13.87 7.57
C PHE A 17 -0.96 12.78 8.54
N SER A 18 -1.34 13.21 9.75
CA SER A 18 -1.91 12.33 10.78
C SER A 18 -3.43 12.49 10.75
N GLY A 19 -4.12 11.57 10.07
CA GLY A 19 -5.34 11.00 10.68
C GLY A 19 -6.73 11.27 10.09
N THR A 20 -6.94 12.00 8.99
CA THR A 20 -8.31 12.28 8.51
C THR A 20 -8.53 12.18 6.98
N LEU A 21 -7.96 11.18 6.30
CA LEU A 21 -8.31 10.86 4.89
C LEU A 21 -8.98 9.50 4.71
N PHE A 22 -9.84 9.07 5.64
CA PHE A 22 -10.62 7.84 5.49
C PHE A 22 -12.10 8.09 5.17
N ALA A 23 -12.38 9.04 4.27
CA ALA A 23 -13.74 9.28 3.77
C ALA A 23 -13.78 9.41 2.23
N GLN A 24 -12.85 8.76 1.52
CA GLN A 24 -13.04 8.54 0.10
C GLN A 24 -13.87 7.26 -0.06
N ASP A 25 -15.11 7.38 -0.55
CA ASP A 25 -15.99 6.24 -0.78
C ASP A 25 -15.33 5.24 -1.74
N ILE A 26 -14.74 4.18 -1.17
CA ILE A 26 -14.27 3.05 -1.94
C ILE A 26 -15.51 2.39 -2.51
N LYS A 27 -15.66 2.48 -3.84
CA LYS A 27 -16.78 1.86 -4.55
C LYS A 27 -16.97 0.41 -4.08
N ALA A 28 -18.21 -0.01 -3.81
CA ALA A 28 -18.52 -1.35 -3.31
C ALA A 28 -17.90 -2.47 -4.16
N LYS A 29 -17.82 -2.30 -5.49
CA LYS A 29 -17.15 -3.25 -6.39
C LYS A 29 -15.66 -3.42 -6.10
N VAL A 30 -14.97 -2.34 -5.75
CA VAL A 30 -13.54 -2.37 -5.38
C VAL A 30 -13.38 -3.05 -4.03
N LEU A 31 -14.23 -2.71 -3.05
CA LEU A 31 -14.23 -3.33 -1.74
C LEU A 31 -14.45 -4.85 -1.83
N LYS A 32 -15.48 -5.29 -2.56
CA LYS A 32 -15.76 -6.71 -2.79
C LYS A 32 -14.60 -7.44 -3.47
N SER A 33 -13.86 -6.77 -4.36
CA SER A 33 -12.67 -7.35 -4.96
C SER A 33 -11.52 -7.50 -3.95
N MET A 34 -11.37 -6.56 -3.02
CA MET A 34 -10.37 -6.65 -1.94
C MET A 34 -10.71 -7.77 -0.97
N GLU A 35 -11.99 -7.87 -0.56
CA GLU A 35 -12.50 -8.94 0.29
C GLU A 35 -12.21 -10.32 -0.32
N ARG A 36 -12.61 -10.52 -1.59
CA ARG A 36 -12.37 -11.79 -2.30
C ARG A 36 -10.89 -12.15 -2.40
N GLU A 37 -10.02 -11.18 -2.69
CA GLU A 37 -8.58 -11.46 -2.79
C GLU A 37 -7.98 -11.73 -1.40
N SER A 38 -8.46 -11.07 -0.34
CA SER A 38 -8.02 -11.34 1.04
C SER A 38 -8.50 -12.70 1.53
N GLU A 39 -9.72 -13.12 1.18
CA GLU A 39 -10.24 -14.46 1.43
C GLU A 39 -9.40 -15.53 0.71
N GLU A 40 -9.14 -15.34 -0.59
CA GLU A 40 -8.26 -16.23 -1.36
C GLU A 40 -6.84 -16.29 -0.76
N MET A 41 -6.30 -15.18 -0.26
CA MET A 41 -5.01 -15.18 0.43
C MET A 41 -5.05 -15.97 1.74
N VAL A 42 -6.11 -15.84 2.54
CA VAL A 42 -6.26 -16.59 3.79
C VAL A 42 -6.36 -18.10 3.52
N GLU A 43 -7.16 -18.49 2.52
CA GLU A 43 -7.33 -19.90 2.15
C GLU A 43 -6.04 -20.51 1.60
N ILE A 44 -5.42 -19.89 0.59
CA ILE A 44 -4.25 -20.46 -0.11
C ILE A 44 -3.00 -20.49 0.78
N LEU A 45 -2.89 -19.53 1.69
CA LEU A 45 -1.74 -19.43 2.59
C LEU A 45 -2.01 -20.05 3.96
N GLU A 46 -3.20 -20.61 4.19
CA GLU A 46 -3.62 -21.18 5.48
C GLU A 46 -3.38 -20.21 6.64
N LEU A 47 -3.79 -18.95 6.45
CA LEU A 47 -3.70 -17.94 7.50
C LEU A 47 -4.89 -18.07 8.45
N ASP A 48 -4.74 -17.49 9.64
CA ASP A 48 -5.87 -17.31 10.55
C ASP A 48 -6.89 -16.34 9.93
N GLU A 49 -8.18 -16.63 10.08
CA GLU A 49 -9.27 -15.79 9.56
C GLU A 49 -9.21 -14.35 10.10
N SER A 50 -8.67 -14.15 11.30
CA SER A 50 -8.42 -12.81 11.88
C SER A 50 -7.51 -11.94 11.02
N LYS A 51 -6.67 -12.54 10.16
CA LYS A 51 -5.81 -11.81 9.22
C LYS A 51 -6.55 -11.26 8.02
N LYS A 52 -7.78 -11.70 7.75
CA LYS A 52 -8.58 -11.23 6.61
C LYS A 52 -8.81 -9.72 6.68
N ASP A 53 -9.19 -9.21 7.84
CA ASP A 53 -9.48 -7.78 8.03
C ASP A 53 -8.19 -6.95 7.93
N GLU A 54 -7.07 -7.42 8.48
CA GLU A 54 -5.76 -6.78 8.34
C GLU A 54 -5.34 -6.65 6.85
N LEU A 55 -5.58 -7.70 6.06
CA LEU A 55 -5.31 -7.70 4.62
C LEU A 55 -6.22 -6.72 3.87
N ILE A 56 -7.52 -6.69 4.21
CA ILE A 56 -8.48 -5.75 3.61
C ILE A 56 -8.05 -4.31 3.90
N GLU A 57 -7.73 -3.97 5.15
CA GLU A 57 -7.29 -2.63 5.53
C GLU A 57 -5.97 -2.23 4.84
N ALA A 58 -5.00 -3.15 4.76
CA ALA A 58 -3.77 -2.91 3.99
C ALA A 58 -4.06 -2.58 2.51
N LYS A 59 -5.02 -3.29 1.87
CA LYS A 59 -5.43 -3.03 0.48
C LYS A 59 -6.18 -1.71 0.34
N LYS A 60 -7.06 -1.35 1.28
CA LYS A 60 -7.77 -0.05 1.32
C LYS A 60 -6.79 1.10 1.41
N GLU A 61 -5.85 1.05 2.36
CA GLU A 61 -4.80 2.08 2.50
C GLU A 61 -3.98 2.24 1.22
N LYS A 62 -3.57 1.12 0.60
CA LYS A 62 -2.84 1.18 -0.68
C LYS A 62 -3.67 1.84 -1.77
N PHE A 63 -4.95 1.51 -1.85
CA PHE A 63 -5.86 2.07 -2.86
C PHE A 63 -6.02 3.58 -2.70
N LEU A 64 -6.25 4.06 -1.48
CA LEU A 64 -6.38 5.49 -1.17
C LEU A 64 -5.08 6.24 -1.50
N LYS A 65 -3.93 5.73 -1.05
CA LYS A 65 -2.62 6.33 -1.36
C LYS A 65 -2.34 6.34 -2.86
N LYS A 66 -2.69 5.28 -3.58
CA LYS A 66 -2.57 5.22 -5.04
C LYS A 66 -3.45 6.28 -5.71
N HIS A 67 -4.66 6.50 -5.20
CA HIS A 67 -5.55 7.54 -5.73
C HIS A 67 -4.98 8.95 -5.50
N ALA A 68 -4.43 9.22 -4.30
CA ALA A 68 -3.74 10.47 -4.01
C ALA A 68 -2.56 10.70 -4.97
N ILE A 69 -1.67 9.71 -5.13
CA ILE A 69 -0.53 9.80 -6.07
C ILE A 69 -0.99 10.11 -7.51
N LYS A 70 -2.09 9.51 -7.96
CA LYS A 70 -2.64 9.78 -9.30
C LYS A 70 -3.21 11.19 -9.45
N LYS A 71 -3.67 11.80 -8.37
CA LYS A 71 -4.17 13.17 -8.34
C LYS A 71 -3.01 14.17 -8.30
N ASP A 72 -1.97 13.85 -7.53
CA ASP A 72 -0.89 14.78 -7.22
C ASP A 72 0.24 14.78 -8.27
N TYR A 73 0.39 13.68 -9.03
CA TYR A 73 1.46 13.54 -10.02
C TYR A 73 0.94 13.17 -11.41
N THR A 74 1.56 13.74 -12.44
CA THR A 74 1.33 13.34 -13.83
C THR A 74 1.74 11.89 -14.04
N SER A 75 0.81 11.07 -14.51
CA SER A 75 1.06 9.64 -14.78
C SER A 75 2.26 9.45 -15.71
N GLY A 76 3.18 8.57 -15.32
CA GLY A 76 4.39 8.26 -16.10
C GLY A 76 5.60 9.16 -15.84
N SER A 77 5.41 10.28 -15.13
CA SER A 77 6.51 11.15 -14.66
C SER A 77 7.47 10.41 -13.72
N ALA A 78 8.68 10.96 -13.54
CA ALA A 78 9.66 10.42 -12.61
C ALA A 78 9.12 10.40 -11.17
N ASP A 79 8.46 11.49 -10.75
CA ASP A 79 7.89 11.61 -9.40
C ASP A 79 6.74 10.62 -9.19
N TYR A 80 5.85 10.45 -10.19
CA TYR A 80 4.80 9.43 -10.14
C TYR A 80 5.39 8.02 -9.96
N LYS A 81 6.43 7.69 -10.74
CA LYS A 81 7.09 6.37 -10.67
C LYS A 81 7.76 6.17 -9.31
N SER A 82 8.43 7.20 -8.80
CA SER A 82 9.08 7.19 -7.48
C SER A 82 8.05 6.98 -6.36
N ALA A 83 6.98 7.79 -6.32
CA ALA A 83 5.91 7.66 -5.34
C ALA A 83 5.21 6.30 -5.40
N MET A 84 4.95 5.78 -6.62
CA MET A 84 4.36 4.44 -6.79
C MET A 84 5.29 3.33 -6.31
N LYS A 85 6.60 3.47 -6.53
CA LYS A 85 7.61 2.51 -6.07
C LYS A 85 7.64 2.46 -4.54
N GLU A 86 7.67 3.60 -3.87
CA GLU A 86 7.64 3.66 -2.40
C GLU A 86 6.32 3.14 -1.83
N LEU A 87 5.18 3.48 -2.42
CA LEU A 87 3.88 2.91 -2.04
C LEU A 87 3.89 1.38 -2.13
N ASN A 88 4.39 0.83 -3.24
CA ASN A 88 4.46 -0.62 -3.41
C ASN A 88 5.42 -1.27 -2.41
N LYS A 89 6.58 -0.67 -2.15
CA LYS A 89 7.53 -1.17 -1.17
C LYS A 89 6.92 -1.21 0.24
N SER A 90 6.26 -0.13 0.65
CA SER A 90 5.55 -0.05 1.93
C SER A 90 4.44 -1.10 2.04
N PHE A 91 3.63 -1.24 1.00
CA PHE A 91 2.55 -2.24 0.97
C PHE A 91 3.08 -3.68 1.05
N ILE A 92 4.15 -4.00 0.32
CA ILE A 92 4.78 -5.33 0.38
C ILE A 92 5.32 -5.60 1.78
N LYS A 93 5.94 -4.61 2.43
CA LYS A 93 6.39 -4.74 3.81
C LYS A 93 5.23 -5.08 4.74
N LYS A 94 4.11 -4.36 4.63
CA LYS A 94 2.91 -4.60 5.43
C LYS A 94 2.33 -6.00 5.20
N LEU A 95 2.25 -6.46 3.94
CA LEU A 95 1.80 -7.82 3.64
C LEU A 95 2.71 -8.88 4.28
N LYS A 96 4.03 -8.70 4.20
CA LYS A 96 4.99 -9.62 4.83
C LYS A 96 4.92 -9.61 6.36
N GLU A 97 4.52 -8.50 6.97
CA GLU A 97 4.26 -8.43 8.41
C GLU A 97 2.97 -9.18 8.78
N ILE A 98 1.93 -9.08 7.96
CA ILE A 98 0.64 -9.76 8.19
C ILE A 98 0.75 -11.28 8.00
N CYS A 99 1.34 -11.74 6.89
CA CYS A 99 1.34 -13.16 6.53
C CYS A 99 2.70 -13.86 6.69
N THR A 100 3.76 -13.17 7.10
CA THR A 100 5.17 -13.59 7.03
C THR A 100 5.79 -13.51 5.63
N SER A 101 7.12 -13.39 5.57
CA SER A 101 7.86 -13.37 4.30
C SER A 101 7.73 -14.67 3.51
N GLU A 102 7.61 -15.80 4.19
CA GLU A 102 7.50 -17.12 3.54
C GLU A 102 6.16 -17.27 2.82
N LYS A 103 5.04 -17.07 3.53
CA LYS A 103 3.70 -17.15 2.92
C LYS A 103 3.50 -16.08 1.86
N TYR A 104 4.05 -14.89 2.04
CA TYR A 104 4.04 -13.88 0.97
C TYR A 104 4.74 -14.39 -0.30
N ASN A 105 5.88 -15.07 -0.19
CA ASN A 105 6.55 -15.64 -1.36
C ASN A 105 5.73 -16.78 -2.00
N GLN A 106 4.99 -17.57 -1.22
CA GLN A 106 4.04 -18.57 -1.73
C GLN A 106 2.92 -17.89 -2.53
N TRP A 107 2.36 -16.79 -2.01
CA TRP A 107 1.35 -16.00 -2.72
C TRP A 107 1.83 -15.48 -4.07
N ILE A 108 3.08 -14.99 -4.14
CA ILE A 108 3.68 -14.54 -5.40
C ILE A 108 3.82 -15.69 -6.40
N LYS A 109 4.22 -16.89 -5.95
CA LYS A 109 4.30 -18.07 -6.81
C LYS A 109 2.91 -18.47 -7.35
N TYR A 110 1.90 -18.50 -6.47
CA TYR A 110 0.52 -18.80 -6.82
C TYR A 110 -0.05 -17.81 -7.85
N THR A 111 0.08 -16.51 -7.58
CA THR A 111 -0.43 -15.48 -8.50
C THR A 111 0.28 -15.52 -9.85
N LYS A 112 1.60 -15.79 -9.89
CA LYS A 112 2.34 -15.97 -11.15
C LYS A 112 1.85 -17.17 -11.96
N SER A 113 1.60 -18.32 -11.32
CA SER A 113 1.09 -19.50 -12.01
C SER A 113 -0.33 -19.31 -12.54
N LYS A 114 -1.17 -18.59 -11.79
CA LYS A 114 -2.54 -18.23 -12.19
C LYS A 114 -2.60 -17.32 -13.42
N HIS A 115 -1.63 -16.41 -13.59
CA HIS A 115 -1.57 -15.49 -14.75
C HIS A 115 -0.76 -16.04 -15.95
N SER A 116 -0.11 -17.20 -15.80
CA SER A 116 0.65 -17.85 -16.88
C SER A 116 -0.16 -18.92 -17.62
N LYS A 117 -1.41 -19.13 -17.24
CA LYS A 117 -2.40 -19.98 -17.91
C LYS A 117 -3.42 -19.09 -18.61
#